data_AF-G0V2P1-F1
#
_entry.id   AF-G0V2P1-F1
#
_cell.length_a   1.000
_cell.length_b   1.000
_cell.length_c   1.000
_cell.angle_alpha   90.00
_cell.angle_beta   90.00
_cell.angle_gamma   90.00
#
_symmetry.space_group_name_H-M   'P 1'
#
loop_
_entity.id
_entity.type
_entity.pdbx_description
1 polymer ?
#
loop_
_entity_poly.entity_id
_entity_poly.type
_entity_poly.pdbx_seq_one_letter_code
_entity_poly.pdbx_strand_id
1 'polypeptide(L)'
;MSVVGVSSYFLWTQKGNTTLPLVRGSGFLVPFRQLGGFYRYHVLSAAHVTCPVRYRKLYGNTVGLRAIGERHVTTRLLKPRADDGVVEASVEMRFAQHYFLNVDVSSLRCKDESELHDLKLEAVELDLDPITEGTELIFRGVLALEEKSNPNDDGLRLSEASIDGECRAALVSVDYGTVILASLKSSLHLSMCGGPVIRKSTGGCVGVIVARAMRNAPPRDPHVGSLYEEPWLDVSCNENLRNCAGLDVAFVPVREFYDSLQRCEM
;
A
#
# COMPACT_ATOMS: atom_id res chain seq x y z
N MET A 1 -2.94 10.17 -13.98
CA MET A 1 -3.25 9.57 -12.66
C MET A 1 -2.29 10.10 -11.61
N SER A 2 -2.80 10.40 -10.42
CA SER A 2 -2.04 10.87 -9.28
C SER A 2 -1.66 9.70 -8.36
N VAL A 3 -0.45 9.76 -7.81
CA VAL A 3 -0.03 8.89 -6.70
C VAL A 3 0.19 9.76 -5.48
N VAL A 4 -0.21 9.25 -4.33
CA VAL A 4 -0.24 10.00 -3.07
C VAL A 4 0.46 9.22 -1.99
N GLY A 5 0.99 9.92 -0.98
CA GLY A 5 1.50 9.30 0.22
C GLY A 5 0.36 8.89 1.14
N VAL A 6 0.60 7.87 1.96
CA VAL A 6 -0.30 7.44 3.03
C VAL A 6 0.50 7.34 4.31
N SER A 7 0.07 8.06 5.35
CA SER A 7 0.66 7.99 6.70
C SER A 7 -0.37 7.44 7.68
N SER A 8 0.01 6.44 8.47
CA SER A 8 -0.85 5.89 9.54
C SER A 8 -0.27 6.17 10.92
N TYR A 9 -1.11 6.74 11.77
CA TYR A 9 -0.74 7.29 13.07
C TYR A 9 -1.26 6.44 14.23
N PHE A 10 -0.39 6.18 15.20
CA PHE A 10 -0.71 5.37 16.36
C PHE A 10 -0.30 6.06 17.66
N LEU A 11 -1.11 5.89 18.71
CA LEU A 11 -0.73 6.36 20.04
C LEU A 11 0.30 5.41 20.63
N TRP A 12 1.57 5.79 20.52
CA TRP A 12 2.66 5.23 21.29
C TRP A 12 3.14 6.28 22.29
N THR A 13 3.14 5.93 23.57
CA THR A 13 3.63 6.82 24.63
C THR A 13 4.95 6.27 25.14
N GLN A 14 6.07 6.90 24.76
CA GLN A 14 7.36 6.66 25.41
C GLN A 14 7.75 7.94 26.15
N LYS A 15 7.76 7.89 27.48
CA LYS A 15 8.21 9.00 28.36
C LYS A 15 7.49 10.36 28.16
N GLY A 16 6.18 10.35 27.89
CA GLY A 16 5.34 11.56 28.00
C GLY A 16 5.09 12.36 26.72
N ASN A 17 5.74 12.04 25.60
CA ASN A 17 5.36 12.55 24.27
C ASN A 17 4.58 11.46 23.53
N THR A 18 3.49 11.84 22.86
CA THR A 18 2.53 10.87 22.29
C THR A 18 2.23 11.18 20.83
N THR A 19 2.20 10.10 20.04
CA THR A 19 1.94 9.99 18.59
C THR A 19 3.23 9.94 17.75
N LEU A 20 3.36 8.93 16.90
CA LEU A 20 4.39 8.76 15.84
C LEU A 20 3.66 8.19 14.60
N PRO A 21 3.91 8.64 13.35
CA PRO A 21 3.54 7.91 12.16
C PRO A 21 4.36 6.62 12.18
N LEU A 22 3.67 5.48 12.16
CA LEU A 22 4.35 4.19 12.24
C LEU A 22 4.78 3.70 10.86
N VAL A 23 3.96 4.01 9.85
CA VAL A 23 4.10 3.45 8.50
C VAL A 23 3.78 4.52 7.48
N ARG A 24 4.66 4.63 6.49
CA ARG A 24 4.44 5.44 5.30
C ARG A 24 4.45 4.54 4.08
N GLY A 25 3.46 4.75 3.22
CA GLY A 25 3.33 4.06 1.95
C GLY A 25 2.71 4.95 0.90
N SER A 26 2.19 4.32 -0.13
CA SER A 26 1.53 4.93 -1.26
C SER A 26 0.04 4.63 -1.25
N GLY A 27 -0.70 5.45 -1.97
CA GLY A 27 -2.09 5.20 -2.31
C GLY A 27 -2.43 5.86 -3.64
N PHE A 28 -3.64 5.60 -4.11
CA PHE A 28 -4.15 6.16 -5.36
C PHE A 28 -5.67 6.19 -5.36
N LEU A 29 -6.23 7.08 -6.17
CA LEU A 29 -7.68 7.26 -6.27
C LEU A 29 -8.26 6.37 -7.36
N VAL A 30 -9.38 5.72 -7.05
CA VAL A 30 -10.20 5.00 -8.02
C VAL A 30 -11.60 5.58 -8.03
N PRO A 31 -12.22 5.73 -9.21
CA PRO A 31 -13.60 6.17 -9.29
C PRO A 31 -14.52 5.09 -8.73
N PHE A 32 -15.51 5.52 -7.97
CA PHE A 32 -16.55 4.66 -7.44
C PHE A 32 -17.90 5.29 -7.72
N ARG A 33 -18.73 4.61 -8.51
CA ARG A 33 -20.08 5.07 -8.84
C ARG A 33 -21.06 3.93 -8.61
N GLN A 34 -21.47 3.74 -7.36
CA GLN A 34 -22.64 2.93 -7.07
C GLN A 34 -23.91 3.78 -7.18
N LEU A 35 -24.98 3.20 -7.72
CA LEU A 35 -26.31 3.83 -7.74
C LEU A 35 -26.74 4.14 -6.31
N GLY A 36 -26.88 5.44 -5.98
CA GLY A 36 -27.33 5.91 -4.66
C GLY A 36 -26.23 6.13 -3.61
N GLY A 37 -24.95 5.95 -3.95
CA GLY A 37 -23.83 6.21 -3.05
C GLY A 37 -23.55 7.71 -2.86
N PHE A 38 -23.07 8.10 -1.67
CA PHE A 38 -22.65 9.48 -1.37
C PHE A 38 -21.21 9.79 -1.81
N TYR A 39 -20.39 8.76 -2.03
CA TYR A 39 -18.97 8.87 -2.38
C TYR A 39 -18.74 8.61 -3.86
N ARG A 40 -17.84 9.39 -4.47
CA ARG A 40 -17.42 9.29 -5.87
C ARG A 40 -16.06 8.61 -6.04
N TYR A 41 -15.25 8.55 -4.98
CA TYR A 41 -13.90 8.00 -5.02
C TYR A 41 -13.59 7.12 -3.81
N HIS A 42 -12.81 6.08 -4.05
CA HIS A 42 -12.04 5.40 -3.01
C HIS A 42 -10.56 5.71 -3.15
N VAL A 43 -9.87 5.73 -2.02
CA VAL A 43 -8.40 5.71 -2.01
C VAL A 43 -7.98 4.28 -1.69
N LEU A 44 -7.30 3.63 -2.63
CA LEU A 44 -6.74 2.30 -2.40
C LEU A 44 -5.30 2.41 -1.89
N SER A 45 -4.95 1.50 -0.98
CA SER A 45 -3.59 1.34 -0.47
C SER A 45 -3.38 -0.10 0.00
N ALA A 46 -2.15 -0.44 0.38
CA ALA A 46 -1.85 -1.71 1.01
C ALA A 46 -2.35 -1.65 2.44
N ALA A 47 -3.02 -2.71 2.87
CA ALA A 47 -3.72 -2.67 4.14
C ALA A 47 -2.75 -2.58 5.33
N HIS A 48 -1.58 -3.20 5.19
CA HIS A 48 -0.46 -3.10 6.12
C HIS A 48 0.07 -1.65 6.28
N VAL A 49 -0.05 -0.80 5.26
CA VAL A 49 0.29 0.63 5.33
C VAL A 49 -0.77 1.37 6.15
N THR A 50 -2.03 1.03 5.94
CA THR A 50 -3.17 1.75 6.54
C THR A 50 -3.48 1.34 7.97
N CYS A 51 -3.18 0.09 8.34
CA CYS A 51 -3.38 -0.43 9.69
C CYS A 51 -2.49 -1.65 9.97
N PRO A 52 -1.18 -1.44 10.23
CA PRO A 52 -0.22 -2.52 10.49
C PRO A 52 -0.64 -3.46 11.64
N VAL A 53 -1.32 -2.95 12.66
CA VAL A 53 -1.74 -3.73 13.85
C VAL A 53 -2.77 -4.81 13.53
N ARG A 54 -3.48 -4.73 12.40
CA ARG A 54 -4.40 -5.77 11.91
C ARG A 54 -3.70 -6.86 11.12
N TYR A 55 -2.47 -6.63 10.66
CA TYR A 55 -1.63 -7.60 9.95
C TYR A 55 -0.56 -8.19 10.88
N ARG A 56 -0.99 -8.71 12.04
CA ARG A 56 -0.10 -9.39 13.01
C ARG A 56 0.71 -10.55 12.40
N LYS A 57 0.21 -11.16 11.34
CA LYS A 57 0.94 -12.19 10.59
C LYS A 57 2.17 -11.59 9.89
N LEU A 58 2.02 -10.41 9.29
CA LEU A 58 3.06 -9.71 8.53
C LEU A 58 4.11 -9.03 9.42
N TYR A 59 3.68 -8.42 10.53
CA TYR A 59 4.59 -7.67 11.40
C TYR A 59 4.96 -8.42 12.69
N GLY A 60 4.56 -9.68 12.79
CA GLY A 60 4.80 -10.51 13.97
C GLY A 60 4.01 -10.05 15.20
N ASN A 61 4.34 -10.67 16.32
CA ASN A 61 3.71 -10.42 17.62
C ASN A 61 4.67 -9.70 18.56
N THR A 62 5.30 -8.63 18.07
CA THR A 62 6.32 -7.87 18.80
C THR A 62 5.71 -7.16 20.01
N VAL A 63 6.52 -6.93 21.05
CA VAL A 63 6.10 -6.16 22.23
C VAL A 63 5.63 -4.76 21.83
N GLY A 64 6.28 -4.17 20.82
CA GLY A 64 5.88 -2.90 20.20
C GLY A 64 4.45 -2.91 19.66
N LEU A 65 4.13 -3.84 18.77
CA LEU A 65 2.79 -3.88 18.17
C LEU A 65 1.71 -4.26 19.18
N ARG A 66 2.02 -5.11 20.16
CA ARG A 66 1.10 -5.41 21.28
C ARG A 66 0.81 -4.18 22.13
N ALA A 67 1.82 -3.36 22.41
CA ALA A 67 1.68 -2.17 23.25
C ALA A 67 1.04 -0.98 22.53
N ILE A 68 1.20 -0.87 21.19
CA ILE A 68 0.37 0.03 20.37
C ILE A 68 -1.10 -0.41 20.43
N GLY A 69 -1.36 -1.72 20.41
CA GLY A 69 -2.72 -2.28 20.39
C GLY A 69 -3.54 -1.80 19.19
N GLU A 70 -4.86 -1.91 19.25
CA GLU A 70 -5.76 -1.36 18.21
C GLU A 70 -5.92 0.18 18.29
N ARG A 71 -5.00 0.89 18.96
CA ARG A 71 -5.07 2.36 19.17
C ARG A 71 -4.56 3.14 17.96
N HIS A 72 -5.03 2.73 16.79
CA HIS A 72 -4.91 3.49 15.57
C HIS A 72 -5.68 4.81 15.74
N VAL A 73 -5.02 5.93 15.46
CA VAL A 73 -5.61 7.26 15.63
C VAL A 73 -6.30 7.68 14.35
N THR A 74 -5.53 7.66 13.26
CA THR A 74 -5.98 8.17 11.98
C THR A 74 -5.05 7.67 10.88
N THR A 75 -5.56 7.64 9.66
CA THR A 75 -4.78 7.48 8.43
C THR A 75 -4.97 8.75 7.61
N ARG A 76 -3.89 9.28 7.08
CA ARG A 76 -3.91 10.52 6.30
C ARG A 76 -3.42 10.28 4.88
N LEU A 77 -4.06 10.95 3.93
CA LEU A 77 -3.63 11.04 2.55
C LEU A 77 -2.74 12.26 2.39
N LEU A 78 -1.56 12.08 1.82
CA LEU A 78 -0.57 13.13 1.66
C LEU A 78 -0.39 13.45 0.18
N LYS A 79 -0.70 14.70 -0.19
CA LYS A 79 -0.44 15.21 -1.53
C LYS A 79 0.96 15.83 -1.57
N PRO A 80 1.92 15.26 -2.32
CA PRO A 80 3.18 15.94 -2.59
C PRO A 80 2.95 17.15 -3.48
N ARG A 81 3.69 18.22 -3.22
CA ARG A 81 3.85 19.31 -4.17
C ARG A 81 4.74 18.85 -5.32
N ALA A 82 4.35 19.19 -6.56
CA ALA A 82 4.98 18.64 -7.77
C ALA A 82 6.44 19.08 -7.98
N ASP A 83 6.85 20.22 -7.43
CA ASP A 83 8.17 20.84 -7.66
C ASP A 83 9.27 20.29 -6.73
N ASP A 84 8.98 20.08 -5.45
CA ASP A 84 9.98 19.76 -4.44
C ASP A 84 9.62 18.63 -3.48
N GLY A 85 8.45 18.02 -3.70
CA GLY A 85 7.95 16.87 -2.94
C GLY A 85 7.50 17.18 -1.52
N VAL A 86 7.48 18.45 -1.10
CA VAL A 86 6.96 18.83 0.23
C VAL A 86 5.46 18.49 0.28
N VAL A 87 5.00 17.99 1.43
CA VAL A 87 3.56 17.71 1.62
C VAL A 87 2.77 19.02 1.56
N GLU A 88 2.03 19.21 0.46
CA GLU A 88 1.20 20.41 0.21
C GLU A 88 -0.11 20.33 0.99
N ALA A 89 -0.69 19.13 1.07
CA ALA A 89 -1.95 18.89 1.74
C ALA A 89 -1.95 17.52 2.43
N SER A 90 -2.69 17.45 3.54
CA SER A 90 -2.85 16.25 4.35
C SER A 90 -4.31 16.08 4.72
N VAL A 91 -4.99 15.13 4.10
CA VAL A 91 -6.45 14.89 4.25
C VAL A 91 -6.67 13.74 5.22
N GLU A 92 -7.65 13.89 6.11
CA GLU A 92 -8.00 12.84 7.08
C GLU A 92 -8.91 11.77 6.43
N MET A 93 -8.50 10.51 6.52
CA MET A 93 -9.32 9.37 6.07
C MET A 93 -10.25 8.89 7.18
N ARG A 94 -11.42 8.38 6.81
CA ARG A 94 -12.33 7.71 7.75
C ARG A 94 -11.72 6.43 8.29
N PHE A 95 -11.95 6.20 9.59
CA PHE A 95 -11.40 5.06 10.33
C PHE A 95 -12.04 3.71 9.97
N ALA A 96 -13.28 3.72 9.47
CA ALA A 96 -13.96 2.52 8.98
C ALA A 96 -13.29 2.04 7.69
N GLN A 97 -12.14 1.40 7.84
CA GLN A 97 -11.40 0.78 6.76
C GLN A 97 -12.05 -0.57 6.47
N HIS A 98 -12.45 -0.77 5.22
CA HIS A 98 -12.88 -2.08 4.76
C HIS A 98 -11.64 -2.85 4.37
N TYR A 99 -11.33 -3.87 5.18
CA TYR A 99 -10.27 -4.82 4.91
C TYR A 99 -10.90 -5.98 4.16
N PHE A 100 -10.33 -6.31 3.02
CA PHE A 100 -10.78 -7.43 2.24
C PHE A 100 -10.19 -8.71 2.84
N LEU A 101 -11.06 -9.67 3.17
CA LEU A 101 -10.64 -10.92 3.81
C LEU A 101 -9.60 -11.61 2.92
N ASN A 102 -8.46 -11.96 3.52
CA ASN A 102 -7.35 -12.71 2.89
C ASN A 102 -6.53 -11.97 1.83
N VAL A 103 -6.65 -10.64 1.69
CA VAL A 103 -5.73 -9.86 0.86
C VAL A 103 -5.21 -8.63 1.60
N ASP A 104 -4.05 -8.15 1.19
CA ASP A 104 -3.38 -7.01 1.81
C ASP A 104 -3.70 -5.69 1.07
N VAL A 105 -5.00 -5.42 0.91
CA VAL A 105 -5.51 -4.21 0.25
C VAL A 105 -6.60 -3.61 1.12
N SER A 106 -6.55 -2.30 1.30
CA SER A 106 -7.58 -1.54 2.00
C SER A 106 -8.19 -0.49 1.09
N SER A 107 -9.49 -0.26 1.29
CA SER A 107 -10.21 0.87 0.73
C SER A 107 -10.43 1.91 1.82
N LEU A 108 -9.85 3.09 1.60
CA LEU A 108 -10.00 4.26 2.45
C LEU A 108 -11.03 5.21 1.86
N ARG A 109 -11.71 5.93 2.74
CA ARG A 109 -12.64 7.00 2.37
C ARG A 109 -12.18 8.31 2.95
N CYS A 110 -12.37 9.39 2.22
CA CYS A 110 -12.18 10.72 2.79
C CYS A 110 -13.34 11.07 3.71
N LYS A 111 -13.03 11.75 4.82
CA LYS A 111 -14.05 12.23 5.74
C LYS A 111 -14.93 13.30 5.09
N ASP A 112 -14.30 14.16 4.30
CA ASP A 112 -14.93 15.14 3.43
C ASP A 112 -14.37 14.94 2.00
N GLU A 113 -15.24 14.61 1.06
CA GLU A 113 -14.84 14.34 -0.34
C GLU A 113 -14.59 15.62 -1.13
N SER A 114 -15.09 16.77 -0.66
CA SER A 114 -14.78 18.06 -1.31
C SER A 114 -13.29 18.40 -1.21
N GLU A 115 -12.63 18.01 -0.13
CA GLU A 115 -11.18 18.13 0.02
C GLU A 115 -10.44 17.39 -1.13
N LEU A 116 -10.87 16.17 -1.50
CA LEU A 116 -10.25 15.45 -2.63
C LEU A 116 -10.44 16.17 -3.96
N HIS A 117 -11.61 16.77 -4.18
CA HIS A 117 -11.91 17.51 -5.38
C HIS A 117 -11.00 18.74 -5.52
N ASP A 118 -10.79 19.47 -4.41
CA ASP A 118 -9.95 20.67 -4.38
C ASP A 118 -8.47 20.35 -4.61
N LEU A 119 -8.03 19.14 -4.21
CA LEU A 119 -6.68 18.65 -4.49
C LEU A 119 -6.43 18.31 -5.95
N LYS A 120 -7.47 18.26 -6.80
CA LYS A 120 -7.39 17.94 -8.24
C LYS A 120 -6.63 16.65 -8.54
N LEU A 121 -6.81 15.65 -7.69
CA LEU A 121 -6.17 14.35 -7.86
C LEU A 121 -6.82 13.58 -9.01
N GLU A 122 -6.01 13.04 -9.91
CA GLU A 122 -6.47 12.24 -11.04
C GLU A 122 -6.65 10.78 -10.64
N ALA A 123 -7.88 10.30 -10.66
CA ALA A 123 -8.19 8.89 -10.44
C ALA A 123 -7.69 8.00 -11.60
N VAL A 124 -7.55 6.71 -11.34
CA VAL A 124 -7.21 5.68 -12.33
C VAL A 124 -8.34 4.66 -12.43
N GLU A 125 -8.66 4.27 -13.66
CA GLU A 125 -9.63 3.21 -13.92
C GLU A 125 -9.04 1.84 -13.59
N LEU A 126 -9.88 0.97 -13.06
CA LEU A 126 -9.50 -0.41 -12.75
C LEU A 126 -9.56 -1.27 -14.02
N ASP A 127 -8.50 -2.01 -14.28
CA ASP A 127 -8.38 -3.00 -15.35
C ASP A 127 -8.62 -4.39 -14.74
N LEU A 128 -9.72 -5.00 -15.18
CA LEU A 128 -10.18 -6.31 -14.71
C LEU A 128 -9.73 -7.45 -15.62
N ASP A 129 -9.01 -7.15 -16.70
CA ASP A 129 -8.58 -8.16 -17.64
C ASP A 129 -7.53 -9.08 -16.99
N PRO A 130 -7.49 -10.37 -17.33
CA PRO A 130 -6.47 -11.27 -16.83
C PRO A 130 -5.05 -10.73 -17.06
N ILE A 131 -4.16 -11.00 -16.10
CA ILE A 131 -2.72 -10.73 -16.22
C ILE A 131 -2.06 -12.06 -16.55
N THR A 132 -1.30 -12.11 -17.62
CA THR A 132 -0.54 -13.30 -18.04
C THR A 132 0.96 -13.06 -17.86
N GLU A 133 1.74 -14.13 -17.80
CA GLU A 133 3.20 -14.05 -17.89
C GLU A 133 3.62 -13.20 -19.10
N GLY A 134 4.64 -12.37 -18.94
CA GLY A 134 5.11 -11.45 -19.97
C GLY A 134 4.32 -10.13 -20.07
N THR A 135 3.23 -9.97 -19.31
CA THR A 135 2.50 -8.68 -19.29
C THR A 135 3.42 -7.58 -18.79
N GLU A 136 3.61 -6.53 -19.59
CA GLU A 136 4.40 -5.37 -19.21
C GLU A 136 3.62 -4.44 -18.25
N LEU A 137 4.28 -4.07 -17.15
CA LEU A 137 3.69 -3.35 -16.04
C LEU A 137 4.50 -2.09 -15.69
N ILE A 138 3.85 -1.12 -15.07
CA ILE A 138 4.47 0.04 -14.43
C ILE A 138 4.03 0.07 -12.97
N PHE A 139 5.00 0.01 -12.07
CA PHE A 139 4.82 0.08 -10.63
C PHE A 139 5.00 1.54 -10.20
N ARG A 140 3.92 2.19 -9.76
CA ARG A 140 3.99 3.58 -9.30
C ARG A 140 3.82 3.66 -7.79
N GLY A 141 4.45 4.66 -7.19
CA GLY A 141 4.44 4.89 -5.74
C GLY A 141 5.04 6.25 -5.40
N VAL A 142 5.23 6.51 -4.12
CA VAL A 142 6.04 7.62 -3.62
C VAL A 142 7.30 7.09 -2.95
N LEU A 143 8.39 7.83 -3.06
CA LEU A 143 9.60 7.69 -2.24
C LEU A 143 9.48 8.67 -1.09
N ALA A 144 9.46 8.16 0.14
CA ALA A 144 9.43 8.98 1.34
C ALA A 144 10.85 9.24 1.83
N LEU A 145 11.21 10.52 1.95
CA LEU A 145 12.45 10.99 2.55
C LEU A 145 12.11 11.83 3.79
N GLU A 146 12.65 11.43 4.94
CA GLU A 146 12.52 12.18 6.19
C GLU A 146 13.73 13.09 6.40
N GLU A 147 13.52 14.40 6.46
CA GLU A 147 14.61 15.33 6.79
C GLU A 147 14.98 15.29 8.29
N LYS A 148 14.05 14.85 9.14
CA LYS A 148 14.20 14.72 10.59
C LYS A 148 13.46 13.48 11.07
N SER A 149 13.98 12.79 12.09
CA SER A 149 13.27 11.73 12.81
C SER A 149 12.15 12.32 13.66
N ASN A 150 11.11 12.85 12.99
CA ASN A 150 10.02 13.56 13.60
C ASN A 150 8.74 12.71 13.65
N PRO A 151 7.95 12.82 14.72
CA PRO A 151 6.72 12.07 14.90
C PRO A 151 5.52 12.57 14.08
N ASN A 152 5.75 13.27 12.97
CA ASN A 152 4.69 13.86 12.14
C ASN A 152 5.12 13.95 10.67
N ASP A 153 4.27 14.52 9.83
CA ASP A 153 4.57 14.75 8.40
C ASP A 153 5.43 16.01 8.17
N ASP A 154 5.85 16.74 9.21
CA ASP A 154 6.69 17.94 9.05
C ASP A 154 8.11 17.54 8.64
N GLY A 155 8.61 18.12 7.55
CA GLY A 155 9.92 17.76 6.98
C GLY A 155 9.91 16.42 6.24
N LEU A 156 8.71 15.88 5.93
CA LEU A 156 8.55 14.78 5.01
C LEU A 156 8.58 15.30 3.57
N ARG A 157 9.43 14.70 2.74
CA ARG A 157 9.40 14.84 1.29
C ARG A 157 8.93 13.55 0.65
N LEU A 158 8.03 13.69 -0.31
CA LEU A 158 7.46 12.61 -1.10
C LEU A 158 7.74 12.90 -2.57
N SER A 159 8.51 12.05 -3.24
CA SER A 159 8.70 12.13 -4.69
C SER A 159 8.01 10.96 -5.38
N GLU A 160 7.33 11.21 -6.50
CA GLU A 160 6.75 10.12 -7.27
C GLU A 160 7.84 9.20 -7.84
N ALA A 161 7.63 7.90 -7.74
CA ALA A 161 8.44 6.87 -8.37
C ALA A 161 7.62 6.06 -9.36
N SER A 162 8.28 5.63 -10.43
CA SER A 162 7.73 4.78 -11.47
C SER A 162 8.80 3.78 -11.88
N ILE A 163 8.51 2.50 -11.75
CA ILE A 163 9.43 1.41 -12.07
C ILE A 163 8.78 0.51 -13.11
N ASP A 164 9.46 0.30 -14.22
CA ASP A 164 9.06 -0.68 -15.22
C ASP A 164 9.24 -2.11 -14.67
N GLY A 165 8.27 -2.98 -14.98
CA GLY A 165 8.38 -4.39 -14.66
C GLY A 165 7.59 -5.29 -15.62
N GLU A 166 7.63 -6.58 -15.33
CA GLU A 166 7.00 -7.61 -16.16
C GLU A 166 6.44 -8.72 -15.26
N CYS A 167 5.21 -9.15 -15.52
CA CYS A 167 4.58 -10.26 -14.82
C CYS A 167 5.33 -11.57 -15.08
N ARG A 168 5.66 -12.31 -14.00
CA ARG A 168 6.40 -13.58 -14.07
C ARG A 168 5.54 -14.77 -13.68
N ALA A 169 4.81 -14.68 -12.57
CA ALA A 169 4.06 -15.81 -12.04
C ALA A 169 2.91 -15.37 -11.14
N ALA A 170 1.97 -16.29 -10.87
CA ALA A 170 0.98 -16.15 -9.82
C ALA A 170 1.34 -17.07 -8.64
N LEU A 171 1.06 -16.61 -7.42
CA LEU A 171 1.32 -17.35 -6.19
C LEU A 171 0.15 -17.18 -5.22
N VAL A 172 -0.33 -18.28 -4.66
CA VAL A 172 -1.25 -18.25 -3.52
C VAL A 172 -0.42 -18.24 -2.24
N SER A 173 -0.51 -17.14 -1.50
CA SER A 173 0.16 -16.94 -0.21
C SER A 173 -0.85 -16.99 0.94
N VAL A 174 -0.45 -17.58 2.06
CA VAL A 174 -1.22 -17.56 3.31
C VAL A 174 -1.30 -16.14 3.91
N ASP A 175 -0.30 -15.33 3.61
CA ASP A 175 -0.13 -14.00 4.21
C ASP A 175 -0.80 -12.88 3.40
N TYR A 176 -0.80 -13.00 2.06
CA TYR A 176 -1.26 -11.95 1.15
C TYR A 176 -2.41 -12.38 0.22
N GLY A 177 -2.86 -13.64 0.30
CA GLY A 177 -3.81 -14.21 -0.65
C GLY A 177 -3.18 -14.53 -2.00
N THR A 178 -3.96 -14.48 -3.07
CA THR A 178 -3.43 -14.61 -4.43
C THR A 178 -2.68 -13.34 -4.80
N VAL A 179 -1.40 -13.48 -5.12
CA VAL A 179 -0.54 -12.39 -5.58
C VAL A 179 0.05 -12.72 -6.94
N ILE A 180 0.37 -11.67 -7.69
CA ILE A 180 1.18 -11.76 -8.89
C ILE A 180 2.60 -11.33 -8.54
N LEU A 181 3.56 -12.11 -9.00
CA LEU A 181 4.99 -11.84 -8.87
C LEU A 181 5.50 -11.25 -10.18
N ALA A 182 6.35 -10.23 -10.07
CA ALA A 182 6.91 -9.54 -11.21
C ALA A 182 8.42 -9.25 -11.03
N SER A 183 9.10 -9.12 -12.17
CA SER A 183 10.45 -8.58 -12.23
C SER A 183 10.42 -7.06 -12.34
N LEU A 184 11.38 -6.37 -11.76
CA LEU A 184 11.53 -4.91 -11.83
C LEU A 184 12.85 -4.52 -12.49
N LYS A 185 12.85 -3.39 -13.21
CA LYS A 185 14.09 -2.80 -13.76
C LYS A 185 14.98 -2.17 -12.69
N SER A 186 14.43 -1.86 -11.51
CA SER A 186 15.15 -1.31 -10.36
C SER A 186 14.52 -1.78 -9.05
N SER A 187 15.26 -1.64 -7.95
CA SER A 187 14.80 -2.05 -6.62
C SER A 187 13.52 -1.32 -6.21
N LEU A 188 12.55 -2.06 -5.67
CA LEU A 188 11.36 -1.50 -5.05
C LEU A 188 11.72 -0.78 -3.75
N HIS A 189 11.25 0.47 -3.60
CA HIS A 189 11.29 1.16 -2.32
C HIS A 189 10.02 0.88 -1.52
N LEU A 190 10.12 0.66 -0.21
CA LEU A 190 8.98 0.20 0.60
C LEU A 190 7.82 1.19 0.64
N SER A 191 8.12 2.49 0.62
CA SER A 191 7.08 3.52 0.58
C SER A 191 6.23 3.47 -0.70
N MET A 192 6.62 2.68 -1.71
CA MET A 192 5.79 2.38 -2.88
C MET A 192 4.69 1.35 -2.59
N CYS A 193 4.75 0.61 -1.48
CA CYS A 193 3.67 -0.30 -1.08
C CYS A 193 2.36 0.46 -0.92
N GLY A 194 1.27 -0.12 -1.40
CA GLY A 194 -0.03 0.51 -1.57
C GLY A 194 -0.17 1.33 -2.86
N GLY A 195 0.92 1.49 -3.60
CA GLY A 195 0.91 2.13 -4.90
C GLY A 195 0.23 1.26 -5.97
N PRO A 196 -0.22 1.87 -7.08
CA PRO A 196 -0.88 1.16 -8.16
C PRO A 196 0.11 0.45 -9.09
N VAL A 197 -0.32 -0.68 -9.64
CA VAL A 197 0.35 -1.38 -10.73
C VAL A 197 -0.45 -1.17 -12.00
N ILE A 198 0.17 -0.61 -13.03
CA ILE A 198 -0.46 -0.20 -14.28
C ILE A 198 -0.07 -1.13 -15.42
N ARG A 199 -1.04 -1.60 -16.21
CA ARG A 199 -0.75 -2.32 -17.45
C ARG A 199 -0.32 -1.33 -18.53
N LYS A 200 0.85 -1.53 -19.14
CA LYS A 200 1.38 -0.59 -20.14
C LYS A 200 0.49 -0.42 -21.37
N SER A 201 -0.13 -1.52 -21.83
CA SER A 201 -0.93 -1.52 -23.05
C SER A 201 -2.25 -0.76 -22.92
N THR A 202 -2.84 -0.71 -21.73
CA THR A 202 -4.16 -0.09 -21.49
C THR A 202 -4.07 1.21 -20.66
N GLY A 203 -3.02 1.37 -19.87
CA GLY A 203 -2.92 2.44 -18.87
C GLY A 203 -3.80 2.23 -17.64
N GLY A 204 -4.53 1.11 -17.56
CA GLY A 204 -5.41 0.78 -16.44
C GLY A 204 -4.69 0.16 -15.25
N CYS A 205 -5.24 0.34 -14.06
CA CYS A 205 -4.70 -0.23 -12.82
C CYS A 205 -5.12 -1.69 -12.67
N VAL A 206 -4.14 -2.59 -12.65
CA VAL A 206 -4.33 -4.04 -12.54
C VAL A 206 -4.07 -4.59 -11.14
N GLY A 207 -3.54 -3.77 -10.21
CA GLY A 207 -3.30 -4.23 -8.85
C GLY A 207 -2.66 -3.22 -7.91
N VAL A 208 -2.38 -3.66 -6.69
CA VAL A 208 -1.79 -2.88 -5.60
C VAL A 208 -0.49 -3.54 -5.14
N ILE A 209 0.59 -2.77 -5.04
CA ILE A 209 1.90 -3.23 -4.56
C ILE A 209 1.79 -3.59 -3.08
N VAL A 210 2.21 -4.79 -2.68
CA VAL A 210 2.07 -5.23 -1.27
C VAL A 210 3.37 -5.70 -0.61
N ALA A 211 4.33 -6.22 -1.37
CA ALA A 211 5.56 -6.71 -0.75
C ALA A 211 6.71 -6.78 -1.75
N ARG A 212 7.93 -6.77 -1.21
CA ARG A 212 9.08 -7.27 -1.94
C ARG A 212 9.02 -8.79 -2.03
N ALA A 213 9.17 -9.36 -3.23
CA ALA A 213 9.33 -10.80 -3.38
C ALA A 213 10.81 -11.14 -3.26
N MET A 214 11.14 -12.17 -2.48
CA MET A 214 12.53 -12.61 -2.34
C MET A 214 12.64 -14.07 -1.95
N ARG A 215 13.81 -14.65 -2.19
CA ARG A 215 14.16 -15.99 -1.72
C ARG A 215 14.95 -15.89 -0.44
N ASN A 216 14.68 -16.81 0.48
CA ASN A 216 15.34 -16.93 1.77
C ASN A 216 15.19 -15.63 2.54
N ALA A 217 13.94 -15.18 2.64
CA ALA A 217 13.66 -13.96 3.37
C ALA A 217 14.13 -14.15 4.82
N PRO A 218 14.68 -13.09 5.46
CA PRO A 218 15.10 -13.22 6.84
C PRO A 218 13.91 -13.67 7.70
N PRO A 219 14.14 -14.54 8.69
CA PRO A 219 13.09 -14.90 9.63
C PRO A 219 12.62 -13.62 10.32
N ARG A 220 11.31 -13.45 10.44
CA ARG A 220 10.73 -12.37 11.24
C ARG A 220 11.16 -12.59 12.69
N ASP A 221 11.94 -11.67 13.26
CA ASP A 221 12.47 -11.85 14.61
C ASP A 221 11.44 -11.31 15.62
N PRO A 222 10.82 -12.18 16.44
CA PRO A 222 9.83 -11.74 17.43
C PRO A 222 10.43 -10.85 18.54
N HIS A 223 11.77 -10.75 18.63
CA HIS A 223 12.53 -9.98 19.60
C HIS A 223 13.19 -8.73 19.02
N VAL A 224 13.09 -8.47 17.71
CA VAL A 224 13.60 -7.24 17.12
C VAL A 224 12.88 -6.03 17.71
N GLY A 225 13.67 -5.05 18.15
CA GLY A 225 13.19 -3.83 18.81
C GLY A 225 12.66 -2.75 17.86
N SER A 226 12.74 -2.93 16.53
CA SER A 226 12.08 -2.03 15.59
C SER A 226 10.58 -2.29 15.60
N LEU A 227 9.79 -1.23 15.72
CA LEU A 227 8.33 -1.33 15.77
C LEU A 227 7.71 -1.78 14.42
N TYR A 228 8.48 -1.73 13.34
CA TYR A 228 8.07 -2.02 11.97
C TYR A 228 9.18 -2.81 11.25
N GLU A 229 8.80 -3.86 10.52
CA GLU A 229 9.68 -4.63 9.62
C GLU A 229 9.24 -4.40 8.18
N GLU A 230 10.16 -4.56 7.22
CA GLU A 230 9.83 -4.41 5.80
C GLU A 230 8.84 -5.50 5.34
N PRO A 231 7.80 -5.20 4.55
CA PRO A 231 6.93 -6.23 4.01
C PRO A 231 7.65 -7.02 2.91
N TRP A 232 8.01 -8.27 3.23
CA TRP A 232 8.51 -9.25 2.26
C TRP A 232 7.59 -10.46 2.13
N LEU A 233 7.69 -11.12 0.97
CA LEU A 233 7.10 -12.41 0.66
C LEU A 233 8.22 -13.39 0.31
N ASP A 234 8.42 -14.40 1.15
CA ASP A 234 9.37 -15.47 0.87
C ASP A 234 8.78 -16.46 -0.14
N VAL A 235 9.47 -16.64 -1.26
CA VAL A 235 9.07 -17.58 -2.32
C VAL A 235 9.93 -18.85 -2.34
N SER A 236 10.86 -19.03 -1.40
CA SER A 236 11.80 -20.17 -1.39
C SER A 236 11.14 -21.53 -1.28
N CYS A 237 10.02 -21.65 -0.57
CA CYS A 237 9.33 -22.92 -0.37
C CYS A 237 8.50 -23.36 -1.59
N ASN A 238 8.37 -22.53 -2.63
CA ASN A 238 7.53 -22.85 -3.77
C ASN A 238 8.34 -23.47 -4.91
N GLU A 239 8.19 -24.79 -5.11
CA GLU A 239 9.00 -25.53 -6.10
C GLU A 239 8.77 -25.05 -7.52
N ASN A 240 7.54 -24.64 -7.86
CA ASN A 240 7.18 -24.15 -9.18
C ASN A 240 7.87 -22.82 -9.52
N LEU A 241 8.28 -22.05 -8.51
CA LEU A 241 8.95 -20.76 -8.68
C LEU A 241 10.48 -20.89 -8.67
N ARG A 242 11.05 -22.08 -8.41
CA ARG A 242 12.51 -22.27 -8.30
C ARG A 242 13.26 -21.87 -9.56
N ASN A 243 12.65 -22.03 -10.73
CA ASN A 243 13.27 -21.70 -12.02
C ASN A 243 12.86 -20.31 -12.54
N CYS A 244 11.91 -19.63 -11.89
CA CYS A 244 11.53 -18.27 -12.24
C CYS A 244 12.59 -17.28 -11.73
N ALA A 245 13.29 -16.64 -12.66
CA ALA A 245 14.23 -15.55 -12.37
C ALA A 245 13.49 -14.21 -12.26
N GLY A 246 14.07 -13.26 -11.51
CA GLY A 246 13.54 -11.89 -11.39
C GLY A 246 12.19 -11.83 -10.68
N LEU A 247 12.08 -12.41 -9.49
CA LEU A 247 10.91 -12.25 -8.63
C LEU A 247 11.23 -11.15 -7.62
N ASP A 248 10.95 -9.89 -7.97
CA ASP A 248 11.38 -8.71 -7.21
C ASP A 248 10.25 -8.10 -6.36
N VAL A 249 9.01 -8.22 -6.83
CA VAL A 249 7.82 -7.62 -6.20
C VAL A 249 6.62 -8.55 -6.26
N ALA A 250 5.78 -8.45 -5.24
CA ALA A 250 4.45 -9.04 -5.20
C ALA A 250 3.39 -7.94 -5.15
N PHE A 251 2.33 -8.10 -5.94
CA PHE A 251 1.16 -7.23 -5.93
C PHE A 251 -0.13 -8.05 -5.91
N VAL A 252 -1.17 -7.52 -5.28
CA VAL A 252 -2.50 -8.14 -5.28
C VAL A 252 -3.24 -7.64 -6.52
N PRO A 253 -3.69 -8.53 -7.44
CA PRO A 253 -4.41 -8.10 -8.62
C PRO A 253 -5.84 -7.66 -8.27
N VAL A 254 -6.38 -6.70 -9.02
CA VAL A 254 -7.70 -6.08 -8.74
C VAL A 254 -8.82 -7.11 -8.60
N ARG A 255 -8.79 -8.15 -9.44
CA ARG A 255 -9.80 -9.21 -9.45
C ARG A 255 -9.99 -9.91 -8.10
N GLU A 256 -8.97 -9.93 -7.24
CA GLU A 256 -9.05 -10.57 -5.92
C GLU A 256 -9.86 -9.77 -4.91
N PHE A 257 -10.03 -8.46 -5.13
CA PHE A 257 -10.71 -7.58 -4.19
C PHE A 257 -11.85 -6.75 -4.81
N TYR A 258 -12.03 -6.79 -6.12
CA TYR A 258 -13.02 -5.95 -6.81
C TYR A 258 -14.45 -6.15 -6.30
N ASP A 259 -14.89 -7.40 -6.13
CA ASP A 259 -16.23 -7.70 -5.61
C ASP A 259 -16.40 -7.15 -4.19
N SER A 260 -15.37 -7.26 -3.35
CA SER A 260 -15.42 -6.75 -1.99
C SER A 260 -15.42 -5.22 -1.97
N LEU A 261 -14.69 -4.58 -2.88
CA LEU A 261 -14.70 -3.13 -3.09
C LEU A 261 -16.09 -2.64 -3.51
N GLN A 262 -16.75 -3.34 -4.44
CA GLN A 262 -18.12 -3.01 -4.86
C GLN A 262 -19.14 -3.13 -3.72
N ARG A 263 -18.95 -4.11 -2.82
CA ARG A 263 -19.86 -4.36 -1.70
C ARG A 263 -19.59 -3.49 -0.49
N CYS A 264 -18.48 -2.77 -0.45
CA CYS A 264 -18.10 -2.02 0.75
C CYS A 264 -19.05 -0.85 1.05
N GLU A 265 -19.94 -0.52 0.12
CA GLU A 265 -20.91 0.58 0.18
C GLU A 265 -22.38 0.11 0.30
N MET A 266 -22.63 -1.20 0.44
CA MET A 266 -23.95 -1.78 0.78
C MET A 266 -24.08 -2.05 2.28
#